data_AF-A0AAD7BDK6-F1
#
_entry.id   AF-A0AAD7BDK6-F1
#
_cell.length_a   1.000
_cell.length_b   1.000
_cell.length_c   1.000
_cell.angle_alpha   90.00
_cell.angle_beta   90.00
_cell.angle_gamma   90.00
#
_symmetry.space_group_name_H-M   'P 1'
#
loop_
_entity.id
_entity.type
_entity.pdbx_description
1 polymer ?
#
loop_
_entity_poly.entity_id
_entity_poly.type
_entity_poly.pdbx_seq_one_letter_code
_entity_poly.pdbx_strand_id
1 'polypeptide(L)'
;MSSELLHLLASNDVPNDQQVVAIRQFLAENHEEGDSMLAYKAVLSPVRRTPAELLAEIFSHVSAQRGVRTHVGTYMIDAPPWRLGHICRTWRNAALSSPRIW
;
A
#
# COMPACT_ATOMS: atom_id res chain seq x y z
N MET A 1 25.68 -17.37 13.51
CA MET A 1 24.26 -17.00 13.62
C MET A 1 23.53 -17.01 12.28
N SER A 2 24.11 -16.52 11.17
CA SER A 2 23.43 -16.50 9.85
C SER A 2 23.13 -17.89 9.24
N SER A 3 24.05 -18.85 9.37
CA SER A 3 23.89 -20.18 8.73
C SER A 3 22.79 -21.05 9.35
N GLU A 4 22.50 -20.88 10.64
CA GLU A 4 21.52 -21.70 11.37
C GLU A 4 20.09 -21.19 11.14
N LEU A 5 19.92 -19.87 11.10
CA LEU A 5 18.65 -19.22 10.71
C LEU A 5 18.27 -19.51 9.25
N LEU A 6 19.24 -19.49 8.33
CA LEU A 6 19.00 -19.85 6.93
C LEU A 6 18.57 -21.31 6.76
N HIS A 7 19.12 -22.22 7.56
CA HIS A 7 18.71 -23.62 7.56
C HIS A 7 17.28 -23.80 8.10
N LEU A 8 16.91 -23.04 9.14
CA LEU A 8 15.56 -23.06 9.72
C LEU A 8 14.48 -22.46 8.82
N LEU A 9 14.81 -21.43 8.03
CA LEU A 9 13.89 -20.86 7.05
C LEU A 9 13.75 -21.72 5.78
N ALA A 10 14.73 -22.60 5.51
CA ALA A 10 14.74 -23.48 4.35
C ALA A 10 14.17 -24.89 4.62
N SER A 11 14.11 -25.32 5.89
CA SER A 11 13.51 -26.61 6.26
C SER A 11 12.07 -26.43 6.76
N ASN A 12 11.21 -27.42 6.48
CA ASN A 12 9.84 -27.50 7.03
C ASN A 12 9.81 -28.21 8.40
N ASP A 13 10.97 -28.46 9.03
CA ASP A 13 11.04 -29.09 10.35
C ASP A 13 10.45 -28.17 11.43
N VAL A 14 9.78 -28.76 12.42
CA VAL A 14 9.20 -28.01 13.55
C VAL A 14 10.34 -27.43 14.42
N PRO A 15 10.44 -26.10 14.58
CA PRO A 15 11.52 -25.49 15.36
C PRO A 15 11.35 -25.74 16.86
N ASN A 16 12.46 -25.90 17.58
CA ASN A 16 12.47 -26.01 19.04
C ASN A 16 12.29 -24.63 19.73
N ASP A 17 12.01 -24.61 21.04
CA ASP A 17 11.71 -23.37 21.78
C ASP A 17 12.82 -22.30 21.67
N GLN A 18 14.10 -22.73 21.66
CA GLN A 18 15.23 -21.80 21.51
C GLN A 18 15.28 -21.19 20.10
N GLN A 19 15.00 -22.00 19.08
CA GLN A 19 14.94 -21.56 17.69
C GLN A 19 13.75 -20.63 17.43
N VAL A 20 12.60 -20.89 18.07
CA VAL A 20 11.43 -19.98 18.00
C VAL A 20 11.77 -18.60 18.55
N VAL A 21 12.49 -18.52 19.68
CA VAL A 21 12.95 -17.25 20.25
C VAL A 21 13.91 -16.54 19.30
N ALA A 22 14.89 -17.26 18.75
CA ALA A 22 15.86 -16.70 17.80
C ALA A 22 15.20 -16.17 16.51
N ILE A 23 14.22 -16.90 15.96
CA ILE A 23 13.45 -16.47 14.78
C ILE A 23 12.65 -15.21 15.10
N ARG A 24 11.95 -15.17 16.25
CA ARG A 24 11.17 -13.98 16.64
C ARG A 24 12.05 -12.75 16.82
N GLN A 25 13.21 -12.91 17.44
CA GLN A 25 14.15 -11.83 17.62
C GLN A 25 14.70 -11.33 16.28
N PHE A 26 15.12 -12.24 15.40
CA PHE A 26 15.56 -11.89 14.06
C PHE A 26 14.46 -11.17 13.26
N LEU A 27 13.22 -11.66 13.30
CA LEU A 27 12.09 -11.01 12.63
C LEU A 27 11.82 -9.62 13.21
N ALA A 28 11.88 -9.43 14.52
CA ALA A 28 11.71 -8.13 15.15
C ALA A 28 12.80 -7.13 14.72
N GLU A 29 14.06 -7.56 14.75
CA GLU A 29 15.21 -6.75 14.31
C GLU A 29 15.09 -6.34 12.83
N ASN A 30 14.69 -7.27 11.95
CA ASN A 30 14.53 -6.99 10.52
C ASN A 30 13.24 -6.20 10.21
N HIS A 31 12.20 -6.30 11.03
CA HIS A 31 10.96 -5.54 10.85
C HIS A 31 11.19 -4.05 11.08
N GLU A 32 11.98 -3.67 12.08
CA GLU A 32 12.33 -2.27 12.36
C GLU A 32 13.10 -1.63 11.19
N GLU A 33 14.04 -2.37 10.59
CA GLU A 33 14.79 -1.92 9.40
C GLU A 33 13.88 -1.78 8.18
N GLY A 34 12.99 -2.75 7.97
CA GLY A 34 12.00 -2.74 6.89
C GLY A 34 11.03 -1.56 6.99
N ASP A 35 10.50 -1.30 8.18
CA ASP A 35 9.58 -0.19 8.44
C ASP A 35 10.25 1.17 8.19
N SER A 36 11.49 1.33 8.66
CA SER A 36 12.27 2.55 8.43
C SER A 36 12.51 2.82 6.94
N MET A 37 12.83 1.77 6.19
CA MET A 37 13.00 1.84 4.73
C MET A 37 11.69 2.19 4.01
N LEU A 38 10.57 1.61 4.43
CA LEU A 38 9.24 1.89 3.88
C LEU A 38 8.82 3.34 4.17
N ALA A 39 9.04 3.84 5.38
CA ALA A 39 8.78 5.22 5.75
C ALA A 39 9.61 6.19 4.90
N TYR A 40 10.91 5.91 4.71
CA TYR A 40 11.78 6.71 3.86
C TYR A 40 11.30 6.74 2.40
N LYS A 41 10.96 5.58 1.83
CA LYS A 41 10.39 5.49 0.47
C LYS A 41 9.07 6.23 0.34
N ALA A 42 8.20 6.17 1.35
CA ALA A 42 6.93 6.89 1.36
C ALA A 42 7.14 8.41 1.34
N VAL A 43 8.12 8.92 2.09
CA VAL A 43 8.48 10.35 2.10
C VAL A 43 8.99 10.80 0.72
N LEU A 44 9.81 9.98 0.06
CA LEU A 44 10.36 10.27 -1.26
C LEU A 44 9.41 9.99 -2.42
N SER A 45 8.23 9.40 -2.15
CA SER A 45 7.28 9.01 -3.17
C SER A 45 6.91 10.21 -4.07
N PRO A 46 7.04 10.08 -5.41
CA PRO A 46 6.68 11.13 -6.36
C PRO A 46 5.26 11.65 -6.16
N VAL A 47 4.36 10.76 -5.74
CA VAL A 47 2.93 11.06 -5.55
C VAL A 47 2.66 12.18 -4.54
N ARG A 48 3.59 12.42 -3.60
CA ARG A 48 3.49 13.51 -2.61
C ARG A 48 3.84 14.88 -3.21
N ARG A 49 4.58 14.89 -4.32
CA ARG A 49 4.98 16.10 -5.06
C ARG A 49 4.16 16.29 -6.33
N THR A 50 3.32 15.32 -6.68
CA THR A 50 2.41 15.42 -7.82
C THR A 50 1.32 16.47 -7.53
N PRO A 51 1.14 17.48 -8.40
CA PRO A 51 0.02 18.41 -8.33
C PRO A 51 -1.32 17.68 -8.37
N ALA A 52 -2.34 18.26 -7.70
CA ALA A 52 -3.66 17.65 -7.60
C ALA A 52 -4.33 17.47 -8.97
N GLU A 53 -4.04 18.37 -9.92
CA GLU A 53 -4.55 18.37 -11.28
C GLU A 53 -4.03 17.16 -12.09
N LEU A 54 -2.76 16.79 -11.88
CA LEU A 54 -2.20 15.61 -12.53
C LEU A 54 -2.75 14.32 -11.91
N LEU A 55 -2.97 14.31 -10.59
CA LEU A 55 -3.66 13.20 -9.94
C LEU A 55 -5.09 13.05 -10.47
N ALA A 56 -5.81 14.16 -10.63
CA ALA A 56 -7.15 14.20 -11.20
C ALA A 56 -7.21 13.62 -12.62
N GLU A 57 -6.24 13.98 -13.47
CA GLU A 57 -6.16 13.46 -14.84
C GLU A 57 -5.93 11.94 -14.84
N ILE A 58 -4.97 11.46 -14.04
CA ILE A 58 -4.73 10.02 -13.85
C ILE A 58 -5.99 9.31 -13.39
N PHE A 59 -6.70 9.87 -12.39
CA PHE A 59 -7.93 9.29 -11.87
C PHE A 59 -9.01 9.20 -12.95
N SER A 60 -9.12 10.19 -13.83
CA SER A 60 -10.08 10.18 -14.93
C SER A 60 -9.84 9.03 -15.91
N HIS A 61 -8.57 8.76 -16.25
CA HIS A 61 -8.19 7.64 -17.10
C HIS A 61 -8.48 6.28 -16.44
N VAL A 62 -8.14 6.13 -15.15
CA VAL A 62 -8.38 4.89 -14.40
C VAL A 62 -9.88 4.59 -14.30
N SER A 63 -10.68 5.63 -14.07
CA SER A 63 -12.15 5.54 -13.96
C SER A 63 -12.78 5.11 -15.28
N ALA A 64 -12.32 5.70 -16.39
CA ALA A 64 -12.79 5.38 -17.74
C ALA A 64 -12.40 3.96 -18.20
N GLN A 65 -11.17 3.51 -17.92
CA GLN A 65 -10.66 2.21 -18.35
C GLN A 65 -11.34 1.03 -17.67
N ARG A 66 -11.69 1.16 -16.38
CA ARG A 66 -12.29 0.05 -15.63
C ARG A 66 -13.77 -0.16 -15.91
N GLY A 67 -14.36 0.58 -16.85
CA GLY A 67 -15.80 0.54 -17.10
C GLY A 67 -16.61 0.91 -15.86
N VAL A 68 -16.01 1.61 -14.89
CA VAL A 68 -16.66 2.09 -13.67
C VAL A 68 -17.45 3.34 -14.05
N ARG A 69 -18.41 3.16 -14.95
CA ARG A 69 -19.56 4.03 -15.01
C ARG A 69 -20.36 3.65 -13.79
N THR A 70 -20.35 4.53 -12.78
CA THR A 70 -21.36 4.52 -11.73
C THR A 70 -22.70 4.40 -12.44
N HIS A 71 -23.33 3.22 -12.40
CA HIS A 71 -24.71 3.10 -12.84
C HIS A 71 -25.47 4.10 -11.97
N VAL A 72 -26.03 5.12 -12.63
CA VAL A 72 -26.73 6.25 -12.00
C VAL A 72 -27.69 5.69 -10.95
N GLY A 73 -27.35 5.88 -9.67
CA GLY A 73 -28.18 5.44 -8.53
C GLY A 73 -27.51 4.55 -7.48
N THR A 74 -26.35 3.93 -7.75
CA THR A 74 -25.68 3.06 -6.76
C THR A 74 -24.33 3.63 -6.32
N TYR A 75 -24.27 4.14 -5.09
CA TYR A 75 -23.02 4.53 -4.43
C TYR A 75 -22.19 3.27 -4.13
N MET A 76 -21.36 2.86 -5.09
CA MET A 76 -20.41 1.79 -4.84
C MET A 76 -19.18 2.37 -4.15
N ILE A 77 -18.86 1.91 -2.93
CA ILE A 77 -17.60 2.22 -2.23
C ILE A 77 -16.38 1.85 -3.11
N ASP A 78 -16.59 0.85 -3.97
CA ASP A 78 -15.66 0.38 -4.98
C ASP A 78 -15.57 1.26 -6.24
N ALA A 79 -16.31 2.35 -6.34
CA ALA A 79 -16.18 3.28 -7.46
C ALA A 79 -15.35 4.51 -7.06
N PRO A 80 -14.71 5.19 -8.04
CA PRO A 80 -14.33 6.58 -7.91
C PRO A 80 -15.55 7.42 -7.47
N PRO A 81 -15.34 8.47 -6.66
CA PRO A 81 -14.06 8.89 -6.08
C PRO A 81 -13.65 8.05 -4.84
N TRP A 82 -14.57 7.25 -4.27
CA TRP A 82 -14.39 6.58 -2.97
C TRP A 82 -13.20 5.66 -2.92
N ARG A 83 -13.08 4.72 -3.88
CA ARG A 83 -11.96 3.77 -3.95
C ARG A 83 -10.61 4.47 -4.00
N LEU A 84 -10.50 5.55 -4.76
CA LEU A 84 -9.26 6.32 -4.89
C LEU A 84 -8.95 7.12 -3.62
N GLY A 85 -9.99 7.64 -2.96
CA GLY A 85 -9.88 8.38 -1.70
C GLY A 85 -9.51 7.52 -0.49
N HIS A 86 -9.58 6.19 -0.57
CA HIS A 86 -9.14 5.30 0.53
C HIS A 86 -7.62 5.16 0.65
N ILE A 87 -6.85 5.56 -0.36
CA ILE A 87 -5.39 5.32 -0.40
C ILE A 87 -4.63 6.23 0.59
N CYS A 88 -4.84 7.55 0.52
CA CYS A 88 -4.23 8.50 1.45
C CYS A 88 -4.98 9.84 1.47
N ARG A 89 -4.64 10.73 2.41
CA ARG A 89 -5.25 12.06 2.51
C ARG A 89 -5.11 12.89 1.24
N THR A 90 -3.93 12.86 0.60
CA THR A 90 -3.67 13.62 -0.64
C THR A 90 -4.57 13.14 -1.78
N TRP A 91 -4.69 11.83 -1.97
CA TRP A 91 -5.56 11.25 -2.99
C TRP A 91 -7.03 11.52 -2.72
N ARG A 92 -7.45 11.43 -1.45
CA ARG A 92 -8.81 11.80 -1.06
C ARG A 92 -9.15 13.23 -1.44
N ASN A 93 -8.29 14.18 -1.10
CA ASN A 93 -8.51 15.59 -1.43
C ASN A 93 -8.60 15.78 -2.95
N ALA A 94 -7.65 15.24 -3.72
CA ALA A 94 -7.64 15.35 -5.18
C ALA A 94 -8.89 14.70 -5.82
N ALA A 95 -9.28 13.51 -5.36
CA ALA A 95 -10.43 12.77 -5.88
C ALA A 95 -11.76 13.48 -5.59
N LEU A 96 -11.98 13.92 -4.34
CA LEU A 96 -13.20 14.66 -3.98
C LEU A 96 -13.29 16.01 -4.68
N SER A 97 -12.15 16.64 -5.00
CA SER A 97 -12.11 17.91 -5.73
C SER A 97 -12.24 17.77 -7.26
N SER A 98 -12.40 16.55 -7.78
CA SER A 98 -12.40 16.27 -9.23
C SER A 98 -13.78 15.86 -9.74
N PRO A 99 -14.58 16.78 -10.34
CA PRO A 99 -15.92 16.47 -10.86
C PRO A 99 -15.95 15.38 -11.93
N ARG A 100 -14.85 15.16 -12.65
CA ARG A 100 -14.75 14.22 -13.77
C ARG A 100 -14.85 12.73 -13.39
N ILE A 101 -14.73 12.41 -12.10
CA ILE A 101 -14.67 11.01 -11.61
C ILE A 101 -15.83 10.65 -10.67
N TRP A 102 -16.88 11.47 -10.64
CA TRP A 102 -18.16 11.17 -10.00
C TRP A 102 -19.10 10.55 -11.02
#